data_AF-A0A6P5I8T7-F1
#
_entry.id   AF-A0A6P5I8T7-F1
#
_cell.length_a   1.000
_cell.length_b   1.000
_cell.length_c   1.000
_cell.angle_alpha   90.00
_cell.angle_beta   90.00
_cell.angle_gamma   90.00
#
_symmetry.space_group_name_H-M   'P 1'
#
loop_
_entity.id
_entity.type
_entity.pdbx_description
1 polymer ?
#
loop_
_entity_poly.entity_id
_entity_poly.type
_entity_poly.pdbx_seq_one_letter_code
_entity_poly.pdbx_strand_id
1 'polypeptide(L)'
;MFPYGGQWKYLTMLNLLLQAIFYGVACLDDLLKRMRRNKDIKWVTASRDLLFTTLAFPASAFVFMSFWTIFLYDRELIYPKSLDRIFPKWWNHAMHTAVLPFSQMEAILNPHRYPSKKKGLTLLGCATIAYICWVLRIYYVTKKWVYPIFAQLTPESSAAFFSVICVFLAYIYLLGEHFNQLIWGDQIQQLTKKEVIWICPMP
;
A
#
# COMPACT_ATOMS: atom_id res chain seq x y z
N MET A 1 -24.51 -12.05 -14.54
CA MET A 1 -24.22 -12.48 -13.16
C MET A 1 -22.79 -12.04 -12.82
N PHE A 2 -22.61 -11.02 -11.98
CA PHE A 2 -21.26 -10.62 -11.58
C PHE A 2 -20.65 -11.75 -10.74
N PRO A 3 -19.51 -12.33 -11.11
CA PRO A 3 -18.87 -13.37 -10.30
C PRO A 3 -18.56 -12.79 -8.91
N TYR A 4 -18.81 -13.58 -7.86
CA TYR A 4 -18.63 -13.17 -6.46
C TYR A 4 -17.26 -12.49 -6.24
N GLY A 5 -17.29 -11.27 -5.71
CA GLY A 5 -16.09 -10.44 -5.48
C GLY A 5 -15.59 -9.61 -6.68
N GLY A 6 -16.07 -9.85 -7.90
CA GLY A 6 -15.81 -9.02 -9.08
C GLY A 6 -14.32 -8.73 -9.30
N GLN A 7 -13.99 -7.45 -9.58
CA GLN A 7 -12.61 -6.96 -9.68
C GLN A 7 -11.95 -6.72 -8.31
N TRP A 8 -12.77 -6.52 -7.27
CA TRP A 8 -12.33 -6.23 -5.90
C TRP A 8 -11.71 -7.41 -5.16
N LYS A 9 -11.67 -8.59 -5.78
CA LYS A 9 -10.86 -9.71 -5.28
C LYS A 9 -9.36 -9.51 -5.51
N TYR A 10 -8.97 -8.73 -6.52
CA TYR A 10 -7.57 -8.56 -6.89
C TYR A 10 -6.91 -7.44 -6.09
N LEU A 11 -5.77 -7.74 -5.46
CA LEU A 11 -5.03 -6.78 -4.65
C LEU A 11 -4.54 -5.60 -5.50
N THR A 12 -4.14 -5.86 -6.75
CA THR A 12 -3.74 -4.80 -7.69
C THR A 12 -4.86 -3.75 -7.89
N MET A 13 -6.11 -4.17 -8.01
CA MET A 13 -7.24 -3.25 -8.18
C MET A 13 -7.52 -2.44 -6.91
N LEU A 14 -7.44 -3.09 -5.75
CA LEU A 14 -7.54 -2.41 -4.45
C LEU A 14 -6.39 -1.41 -4.25
N ASN A 15 -5.17 -1.77 -4.68
CA ASN A 15 -4.00 -0.88 -4.62
C ASN A 15 -4.17 0.34 -5.53
N LEU A 16 -4.68 0.16 -6.76
CA LEU A 16 -4.96 1.28 -7.66
C LEU A 16 -6.02 2.23 -7.07
N LEU A 17 -7.09 1.69 -6.48
CA LEU A 17 -8.09 2.49 -5.77
C LEU A 17 -7.46 3.22 -4.59
N LEU A 18 -6.64 2.55 -3.79
CA LEU A 18 -5.93 3.13 -2.66
C LEU A 18 -4.99 4.27 -3.11
N GLN A 19 -4.25 4.09 -4.20
CA GLN A 19 -3.43 5.15 -4.79
C GLN A 19 -4.28 6.33 -5.24
N ALA A 20 -5.41 6.09 -5.92
CA ALA A 20 -6.31 7.15 -6.34
C ALA A 20 -6.87 7.94 -5.14
N ILE A 21 -7.26 7.25 -4.06
CA ILE A 21 -7.69 7.88 -2.80
C ILE A 21 -6.54 8.70 -2.20
N PHE A 22 -5.34 8.11 -2.13
CA PHE A 22 -4.17 8.78 -1.57
C PHE A 22 -3.83 10.07 -2.33
N TYR A 23 -3.68 10.01 -3.66
CA TYR A 23 -3.38 11.20 -4.46
C TYR A 23 -4.52 12.22 -4.44
N GLY A 24 -5.77 11.77 -4.30
CA GLY A 24 -6.90 12.67 -4.04
C GLY A 24 -6.76 13.43 -2.72
N VAL A 25 -6.37 12.74 -1.64
CA VAL A 25 -6.10 13.36 -0.33
C VAL A 25 -4.88 14.27 -0.38
N ALA A 26 -3.80 13.88 -1.07
CA ALA A 26 -2.61 14.71 -1.24
C ALA A 26 -2.92 15.99 -2.02
N CYS A 27 -3.66 15.89 -3.13
CA CYS A 27 -4.12 17.05 -3.90
C CYS A 27 -5.01 17.98 -3.05
N LEU A 28 -5.91 17.41 -2.24
CA LEU A 28 -6.74 18.18 -1.31
C LEU A 28 -5.89 18.91 -0.26
N ASP A 29 -4.91 18.23 0.32
CA ASP A 29 -3.97 18.82 1.29
C ASP A 29 -3.24 20.03 0.69
N ASP A 30 -2.70 19.89 -0.52
CA ASP A 30 -1.97 20.94 -1.22
C ASP A 30 -2.86 22.13 -1.61
N LEU A 31 -4.07 21.86 -2.12
CA LEU A 31 -5.03 22.91 -2.46
C LEU A 31 -5.44 23.71 -1.21
N LEU A 32 -5.71 23.01 -0.11
CA LEU A 32 -6.12 23.64 1.14
C LEU A 32 -4.99 24.45 1.78
N LYS A 33 -3.74 23.95 1.74
CA LYS A 33 -2.55 24.71 2.14
C LYS A 33 -2.41 25.97 1.31
N ARG A 34 -2.55 25.88 -0.02
CA ARG A 34 -2.51 27.03 -0.92
C ARG A 34 -3.58 28.08 -0.59
N MET A 35 -4.83 27.65 -0.34
CA MET A 35 -5.93 28.56 0.04
C MET A 35 -5.69 29.24 1.40
N ARG A 36 -5.03 28.56 2.34
CA ARG A 36 -4.76 29.08 3.70
C ARG A 36 -3.38 29.74 3.85
N ARG A 37 -2.76 30.20 2.76
CA ARG A 37 -1.42 30.83 2.75
C ARG A 37 -0.34 29.91 3.36
N ASN A 38 -0.30 28.66 2.91
CA ASN A 38 0.64 27.62 3.33
C ASN A 38 0.57 27.24 4.82
N LYS A 39 -0.60 27.38 5.43
CA LYS A 39 -0.85 26.84 6.78
C LYS A 39 -1.32 25.39 6.68
N ASP A 40 -0.63 24.50 7.38
CA ASP A 40 -0.98 23.09 7.46
C ASP A 40 -2.38 22.88 8.05
N ILE A 41 -3.17 22.02 7.40
CA ILE A 41 -4.41 21.51 7.96
C ILE A 41 -4.13 20.16 8.60
N LYS A 42 -3.81 20.20 9.90
CA LYS A 42 -3.30 19.07 10.68
C LYS A 42 -3.99 17.73 10.40
N TRP A 43 -5.32 17.70 10.33
CA TRP A 43 -6.06 16.45 10.11
C TRP A 43 -5.91 15.92 8.69
N VAL A 44 -5.91 16.78 7.66
CA VAL A 44 -5.74 16.36 6.25
C VAL A 44 -4.32 15.86 6.03
N THR A 45 -3.33 16.62 6.49
CA THR A 45 -1.91 16.24 6.40
C THR A 45 -1.64 14.95 7.18
N ALA A 46 -2.21 14.78 8.38
CA ALA A 46 -2.08 13.55 9.15
C ALA A 46 -2.76 12.36 8.46
N SER A 47 -3.93 12.56 7.85
CA SER A 47 -4.61 11.52 7.06
C SER A 47 -3.79 11.13 5.82
N ARG A 48 -3.25 12.10 5.09
CA ARG A 48 -2.34 11.89 3.96
C ARG A 48 -1.15 11.04 4.36
N ASP A 49 -0.45 11.43 5.42
CA ASP A 49 0.75 10.73 5.90
C ASP A 49 0.41 9.33 6.41
N LEU A 50 -0.69 9.17 7.16
CA LEU A 50 -1.11 7.86 7.65
C LEU A 50 -1.47 6.92 6.50
N LEU A 51 -2.25 7.38 5.51
CA LEU A 51 -2.64 6.60 4.34
C LEU A 51 -1.42 6.18 3.53
N PHE A 52 -0.49 7.10 3.29
CA PHE A 52 0.71 6.81 2.52
C PHE A 52 1.60 5.77 3.21
N THR A 53 1.99 6.07 4.45
CA THR A 53 3.02 5.31 5.17
C THR A 53 2.57 3.92 5.57
N THR A 54 1.29 3.75 5.92
CA THR A 54 0.78 2.47 6.42
C THR A 54 0.13 1.60 5.35
N LEU A 55 -0.42 2.19 4.28
CA LEU A 55 -1.16 1.45 3.26
C LEU A 55 -0.58 1.65 1.85
N ALA A 56 -0.58 2.87 1.32
CA ALA A 56 -0.32 3.08 -0.12
C ALA A 56 1.11 2.68 -0.52
N PHE A 57 2.12 3.09 0.24
CA PHE A 57 3.50 2.72 -0.06
C PHE A 57 3.75 1.21 0.16
N PRO A 58 3.43 0.60 1.33
CA PRO A 58 3.63 -0.83 1.53
C PRO A 58 2.89 -1.71 0.52
N ALA A 59 1.63 -1.40 0.21
CA ALA A 59 0.84 -2.16 -0.77
C ALA A 59 1.42 -2.05 -2.18
N SER A 60 1.90 -0.87 -2.58
CA SER A 60 2.49 -0.66 -3.91
C SER A 60 3.79 -1.42 -4.09
N ALA A 61 4.67 -1.38 -3.08
CA ALA A 61 5.89 -2.17 -3.07
C ALA A 61 5.59 -3.68 -3.06
N PHE A 62 4.62 -4.13 -2.26
CA PHE A 62 4.23 -5.53 -2.23
C PHE A 62 3.64 -6.00 -3.56
N VAL A 63 2.71 -5.26 -4.16
CA VAL A 63 2.11 -5.60 -5.48
C VAL A 63 3.20 -5.70 -6.54
N PHE A 64 4.09 -4.71 -6.63
CA PHE A 64 5.19 -4.73 -7.59
C PHE A 64 6.10 -5.95 -7.38
N MET A 65 6.62 -6.11 -6.16
CA MET A 65 7.61 -7.15 -5.87
C MET A 65 7.02 -8.55 -6.02
N SER A 66 5.85 -8.80 -5.43
CA SER A 66 5.21 -10.12 -5.50
C SER A 66 4.79 -10.47 -6.93
N PHE A 67 4.18 -9.54 -7.66
CA PHE A 67 3.75 -9.78 -9.03
C PHE A 67 4.95 -10.11 -9.91
N TRP A 68 5.97 -9.26 -9.98
CA TRP A 68 7.09 -9.48 -10.89
C TRP A 68 7.94 -10.69 -10.50
N THR A 69 8.13 -10.94 -9.20
CA THR A 69 8.84 -12.14 -8.75
C THR A 69 8.14 -13.41 -9.22
N ILE A 70 6.83 -13.53 -8.96
CA ILE A 70 6.08 -14.72 -9.35
C ILE A 70 5.92 -14.79 -10.87
N PHE A 71 5.70 -13.66 -11.54
CA PHE A 71 5.50 -13.60 -12.99
C PHE A 71 6.75 -14.07 -13.75
N LEU A 72 7.93 -13.66 -13.29
CA LEU A 72 9.21 -14.07 -13.88
C LEU A 72 9.57 -15.53 -13.54
N TYR A 73 9.14 -16.03 -12.38
CA TYR A 73 9.33 -17.44 -12.01
C TYR A 73 8.39 -18.37 -12.80
N ASP A 74 7.08 -18.17 -12.66
CA ASP A 74 6.04 -18.83 -13.44
C ASP A 74 4.76 -17.96 -13.45
N ARG A 75 4.52 -17.30 -14.58
CA ARG A 75 3.36 -16.43 -14.76
C ARG A 75 2.02 -17.15 -14.60
N GLU A 76 1.91 -18.45 -14.82
CA GLU A 76 0.62 -19.16 -14.71
C GLU A 76 0.08 -19.16 -13.27
N LEU A 77 0.95 -18.92 -12.27
CA LEU A 77 0.59 -18.86 -10.85
C LEU A 77 -0.24 -17.63 -10.48
N ILE A 78 -0.17 -16.55 -11.26
CA ILE A 78 -0.82 -15.25 -10.96
C ILE A 78 -1.47 -14.58 -12.18
N TYR A 79 -0.95 -14.80 -13.38
CA TYR A 79 -1.40 -14.21 -14.64
C TYR A 79 -1.32 -15.22 -15.81
N PRO A 80 -2.30 -16.15 -15.89
CA PRO A 80 -2.35 -17.18 -16.93
C PRO A 80 -2.31 -16.64 -18.35
N LYS A 81 -1.72 -17.38 -19.31
CA LYS A 81 -1.67 -17.00 -20.74
C LYS A 81 -3.03 -16.72 -21.37
N SER A 82 -4.10 -17.32 -20.84
CA SER A 82 -5.47 -17.05 -21.31
C SER A 82 -5.87 -15.58 -21.15
N LEU A 83 -5.28 -14.85 -20.19
CA LEU A 83 -5.54 -13.43 -19.97
C LEU A 83 -4.93 -12.51 -21.03
N ASP A 84 -3.90 -12.95 -21.76
CA ASP A 84 -3.28 -12.15 -22.84
C ASP A 84 -4.25 -11.86 -23.99
N ARG A 85 -5.29 -12.69 -24.14
CA ARG A 85 -6.36 -12.51 -25.14
C ARG A 85 -7.35 -11.39 -24.76
N ILE A 86 -7.36 -11.00 -23.49
CA ILE A 86 -8.32 -10.07 -22.91
C ILE A 86 -7.63 -8.76 -22.54
N PHE A 87 -6.43 -8.83 -21.96
CA PHE A 87 -5.70 -7.70 -21.43
C PHE A 87 -4.43 -7.43 -22.25
N PRO A 88 -4.31 -6.24 -22.87
CA PRO A 88 -3.07 -5.82 -23.50
C PRO A 88 -1.90 -5.83 -22.52
N LYS A 89 -0.72 -6.22 -23.00
CA LYS A 89 0.51 -6.28 -22.19
C LYS A 89 0.86 -4.94 -21.52
N TRP A 90 0.63 -3.83 -22.20
CA TRP A 90 0.88 -2.49 -21.65
C TRP A 90 0.00 -2.21 -20.42
N TRP A 91 -1.24 -2.72 -20.40
CA TRP A 91 -2.14 -2.55 -19.26
C TRP A 91 -1.63 -3.36 -18.07
N ASN A 92 -1.16 -4.60 -18.31
CA ASN A 92 -0.52 -5.37 -17.26
C ASN A 92 0.69 -4.63 -16.64
N HIS A 93 1.54 -4.03 -17.47
CA HIS A 93 2.65 -3.20 -16.98
C HIS A 93 2.17 -1.96 -16.23
N ALA A 94 1.17 -1.23 -16.74
CA ALA A 94 0.65 -0.04 -16.09
C ALA A 94 0.14 -0.34 -14.66
N MET A 95 -0.56 -1.45 -14.47
CA MET A 95 -1.14 -1.79 -13.16
C MET A 95 -0.12 -2.33 -12.15
N HIS A 96 0.92 -3.05 -12.60
CA HIS A 96 1.85 -3.75 -11.72
C HIS A 96 3.23 -3.11 -11.63
N THR A 97 3.62 -2.32 -12.63
CA THR A 97 4.92 -1.60 -12.66
C THR A 97 4.75 -0.20 -12.11
N ALA A 98 3.81 0.58 -12.65
CA ALA A 98 3.76 2.02 -12.41
C ALA A 98 3.48 2.38 -10.94
N VAL A 99 2.78 1.51 -10.21
CA VAL A 99 2.41 1.70 -8.81
C VAL A 99 3.62 2.00 -7.92
N LEU A 100 4.76 1.32 -8.10
CA LEU A 100 5.91 1.49 -7.23
C LEU A 100 6.73 2.76 -7.55
N PRO A 101 7.13 3.05 -8.81
CA PRO A 101 7.85 4.28 -9.14
C PRO A 101 7.09 5.54 -8.73
N PHE A 102 5.77 5.58 -8.90
CA PHE A 102 4.97 6.73 -8.44
C PHE A 102 5.00 6.86 -6.91
N SER A 103 4.81 5.77 -6.17
CA SER A 103 4.92 5.82 -4.70
C SER A 103 6.34 6.14 -4.21
N GLN A 104 7.39 5.72 -4.92
CA GLN A 104 8.77 6.09 -4.60
C GLN A 104 9.03 7.58 -4.87
N MET A 105 8.55 8.08 -6.01
CA MET A 105 8.67 9.50 -6.34
C MET A 105 7.95 10.36 -5.31
N GLU A 106 6.77 9.95 -4.84
CA GLU A 106 6.09 10.61 -3.72
C GLU A 106 6.96 10.62 -2.45
N ALA A 107 7.52 9.48 -2.04
CA ALA A 107 8.38 9.40 -0.85
C ALA A 107 9.67 10.27 -0.97
N ILE A 108 10.20 10.43 -2.19
CA ILE A 108 11.39 11.23 -2.48
C ILE A 108 11.07 12.72 -2.53
N LEU A 109 9.88 13.11 -2.99
CA LEU A 109 9.50 14.51 -3.20
C LEU A 109 8.78 15.12 -1.99
N ASN A 110 8.10 14.29 -1.18
CA ASN A 110 7.28 14.75 -0.08
C ASN A 110 7.70 14.09 1.25
N PRO A 111 7.95 14.88 2.31
CA PRO A 111 8.19 14.32 3.63
C PRO A 111 6.88 13.79 4.23
N HIS A 112 6.93 12.57 4.77
CA HIS A 112 5.81 11.96 5.49
C HIS A 112 6.15 11.70 6.96
N ARG A 113 5.20 11.99 7.83
CA ARG A 113 5.32 11.65 9.26
C ARG A 113 4.77 10.26 9.53
N TYR A 114 5.68 9.32 9.73
CA TYR A 114 5.32 7.96 10.15
C TYR A 114 4.64 7.99 11.53
N PRO A 115 3.54 7.24 11.74
CA PRO A 115 2.99 7.04 13.08
C PRO A 115 3.97 6.25 13.94
N SER A 116 3.68 6.11 15.24
CA SER A 116 4.46 5.20 16.08
C SER A 116 4.50 3.79 15.47
N LYS A 117 5.67 3.13 15.50
CA LYS A 117 5.89 1.81 14.89
C LYS A 117 4.77 0.81 15.21
N LYS A 118 4.36 0.75 16.48
CA LYS A 118 3.25 -0.10 16.93
C LYS A 118 1.96 0.24 16.19
N LYS A 119 1.56 1.51 16.14
CA LYS A 119 0.33 1.96 15.46
C LYS A 119 0.38 1.67 13.96
N GLY A 120 1.50 1.99 13.31
CA GLY A 120 1.68 1.76 11.87
C GLY A 120 1.61 0.28 11.49
N LEU A 121 2.36 -0.57 12.21
CA LEU A 121 2.35 -2.02 12.00
C LEU A 121 1.01 -2.66 12.35
N THR A 122 0.32 -2.20 13.40
CA THR A 122 -1.04 -2.68 13.71
C THR A 122 -2.01 -2.34 12.58
N LEU A 123 -1.98 -1.12 12.05
CA LEU A 123 -2.89 -0.71 10.97
C LEU A 123 -2.62 -1.50 9.67
N LEU A 124 -1.35 -1.63 9.30
CA LEU A 124 -0.94 -2.45 8.16
C LEU A 124 -1.32 -3.92 8.35
N GLY A 125 -1.10 -4.47 9.54
CA GLY A 125 -1.48 -5.84 9.90
C GLY A 125 -2.98 -6.07 9.81
N CYS A 126 -3.80 -5.16 10.35
CA CYS A 126 -5.26 -5.24 10.23
C CYS A 126 -5.72 -5.22 8.78
N ALA A 127 -5.17 -4.34 7.93
CA ALA A 127 -5.51 -4.29 6.51
C ALA A 127 -5.09 -5.58 5.78
N THR A 128 -3.91 -6.11 6.09
CA THR A 128 -3.38 -7.36 5.54
C THR A 128 -4.28 -8.55 5.89
N ILE A 129 -4.62 -8.70 7.17
CA ILE A 129 -5.52 -9.76 7.66
C ILE A 129 -6.91 -9.61 7.04
N ALA A 130 -7.44 -8.40 6.93
CA ALA A 130 -8.73 -8.17 6.29
C ALA A 130 -8.74 -8.65 4.83
N TYR A 131 -7.67 -8.39 4.07
CA TYR A 131 -7.56 -8.87 2.69
C TYR A 131 -7.39 -10.41 2.61
N ILE A 132 -6.60 -11.02 3.51
CA ILE A 132 -6.48 -12.48 3.59
C ILE A 132 -7.84 -13.12 3.89
N CYS A 133 -8.58 -12.60 4.89
CA CYS A 133 -9.92 -13.04 5.21
C CYS A 133 -10.88 -12.91 4.02
N TRP A 134 -10.74 -11.84 3.23
CA TRP A 134 -11.53 -11.65 2.01
C TRP A 134 -11.23 -12.71 0.95
N VAL A 135 -9.95 -12.99 0.68
CA VAL A 135 -9.54 -14.05 -0.26
C VAL A 135 -10.06 -15.42 0.19
N LEU A 136 -9.90 -15.75 1.49
CA LEU A 136 -10.40 -17.00 2.05
C LEU A 136 -11.93 -17.10 1.96
N ARG A 137 -12.65 -16.00 2.19
CA ARG A 137 -14.11 -15.96 2.04
C ARG A 137 -14.55 -16.20 0.59
N ILE A 138 -13.85 -15.62 -0.39
CA ILE A 138 -14.14 -15.88 -1.80
C ILE A 138 -13.96 -17.35 -2.13
N TYR A 139 -12.87 -17.98 -1.67
CA TYR A 139 -12.66 -19.41 -1.86
C TYR A 139 -13.76 -20.24 -1.17
N TYR A 140 -14.13 -19.90 0.07
CA TYR A 140 -15.17 -20.59 0.80
C TYR A 140 -16.51 -20.62 0.04
N VAL A 141 -16.91 -19.49 -0.55
CA VAL A 141 -18.19 -19.33 -1.28
C VAL A 141 -18.12 -19.93 -2.68
N THR A 142 -17.04 -19.70 -3.43
CA THR A 142 -16.98 -20.04 -4.86
C THR A 142 -16.28 -21.36 -5.17
N LYS A 143 -15.54 -21.91 -4.20
CA LYS A 143 -14.60 -23.03 -4.35
C LYS A 143 -13.53 -22.78 -5.43
N LYS A 144 -13.28 -21.52 -5.76
CA LYS A 144 -12.26 -21.08 -6.73
C LYS A 144 -11.32 -20.10 -6.05
N TRP A 145 -10.03 -20.33 -6.20
CA TRP A 145 -9.01 -19.43 -5.69
C TRP A 145 -8.95 -18.13 -6.50
N VAL A 146 -8.62 -17.03 -5.82
CA VAL A 146 -8.40 -15.72 -6.47
C VAL A 146 -7.14 -15.78 -7.34
N TYR A 147 -6.08 -16.41 -6.83
CA TYR A 147 -4.80 -16.61 -7.52
C TYR A 147 -4.53 -18.12 -7.69
N PRO A 148 -4.14 -18.57 -8.89
CA PRO A 148 -3.86 -19.98 -9.15
C PRO A 148 -2.82 -20.62 -8.21
N ILE A 149 -1.85 -19.85 -7.71
CA ILE A 149 -0.84 -20.34 -6.75
C ILE A 149 -1.46 -21.06 -5.54
N PHE A 150 -2.59 -20.56 -5.03
CA PHE A 150 -3.24 -21.15 -3.86
C PHE A 150 -3.88 -22.51 -4.13
N ALA A 151 -4.18 -22.83 -5.39
CA ALA A 151 -4.67 -24.16 -5.76
C ALA A 151 -3.60 -25.24 -5.63
N GLN A 152 -2.32 -24.85 -5.58
CA GLN A 152 -1.18 -25.76 -5.49
C GLN A 152 -0.67 -25.94 -4.06
N LEU A 153 -1.19 -25.17 -3.10
CA LEU A 153 -0.72 -25.17 -1.72
C LEU A 153 -1.65 -26.00 -0.84
N THR A 154 -1.07 -26.76 0.09
CA THR A 154 -1.81 -27.37 1.20
C THR A 154 -2.29 -26.27 2.18
N PRO A 155 -3.22 -26.57 3.11
CA PRO A 155 -3.62 -25.62 4.14
C PRO A 155 -2.44 -25.12 4.99
N GLU A 156 -1.51 -26.00 5.35
CA GLU A 156 -0.31 -25.68 6.13
C GLU A 156 0.61 -24.75 5.34
N SER A 157 0.85 -25.07 4.06
CA SER A 157 1.66 -24.26 3.16
C SER A 157 1.04 -22.88 2.90
N SER A 158 -0.29 -22.81 2.85
CA SER A 158 -1.03 -21.55 2.72
C SER A 158 -0.91 -20.69 3.98
N ALA A 159 -1.00 -21.29 5.16
CA ALA A 159 -0.80 -20.59 6.43
C ALA A 159 0.64 -20.04 6.56
N ALA A 160 1.63 -20.84 6.16
CA ALA A 160 3.02 -20.41 6.10
C ALA A 160 3.20 -19.25 5.11
N PHE A 161 2.61 -19.36 3.91
CA PHE A 161 2.66 -18.31 2.89
C PHE A 161 2.07 -16.98 3.38
N PHE A 162 0.89 -17.02 4.03
CA PHE A 162 0.29 -15.80 4.61
C PHE A 162 1.14 -15.20 5.74
N SER A 163 1.77 -16.05 6.56
CA SER A 163 2.67 -15.59 7.62
C SER A 163 3.90 -14.88 7.04
N VAL A 164 4.49 -15.43 5.98
CA VAL A 164 5.61 -14.80 5.25
C VAL A 164 5.20 -13.47 4.64
N ILE A 165 4.00 -13.36 4.05
CA ILE A 165 3.48 -12.09 3.53
C ILE A 165 3.37 -11.03 4.63
N CYS A 166 2.84 -11.39 5.81
CA CYS A 166 2.73 -10.46 6.93
C CYS A 166 4.10 -9.93 7.37
N VAL A 167 5.09 -10.81 7.51
CA VAL A 167 6.47 -10.43 7.85
C VAL A 167 7.09 -9.56 6.75
N PHE A 168 6.88 -9.91 5.49
CA PHE A 168 7.42 -9.15 4.36
C PHE A 168 6.82 -7.74 4.26
N LEU A 169 5.51 -7.59 4.48
CA LEU A 169 4.86 -6.28 4.54
C LEU A 169 5.37 -5.44 5.72
N ALA A 170 5.57 -6.05 6.89
CA ALA A 170 6.18 -5.38 8.03
C ALA A 170 7.61 -4.91 7.72
N TYR A 171 8.40 -5.73 7.02
CA TYR A 171 9.73 -5.36 6.55
C TYR A 171 9.69 -4.17 5.57
N ILE A 172 8.79 -4.20 4.58
CA ILE A 172 8.59 -3.08 3.64
C ILE A 172 8.24 -1.79 4.38
N TYR A 173 7.35 -1.85 5.37
CA TYR A 173 6.98 -0.69 6.18
C TYR A 173 8.20 -0.09 6.90
N LEU A 174 8.99 -0.94 7.57
CA LEU A 174 10.19 -0.50 8.30
C LEU A 174 11.26 0.07 7.36
N LEU A 175 11.42 -0.52 6.17
CA LEU A 175 12.31 -0.01 5.13
C LEU A 175 11.85 1.37 4.64
N GLY A 176 10.55 1.54 4.41
CA GLY A 176 9.96 2.83 4.04
C GLY A 176 10.18 3.90 5.12
N GLU A 177 9.98 3.56 6.40
CA GLU A 177 10.25 4.45 7.53
C GLU A 177 11.72 4.87 7.56
N HIS A 178 12.63 3.91 7.41
CA HIS A 178 14.06 4.17 7.37
C HIS A 178 14.45 5.07 6.20
N PHE A 179 13.95 4.76 4.99
CA PHE A 179 14.19 5.56 3.79
C PHE A 179 13.70 7.01 3.95
N ASN A 180 12.51 7.20 4.51
CA ASN A 180 11.97 8.53 4.80
C ASN A 180 12.82 9.29 5.83
N GLN A 181 13.36 8.62 6.85
CA GLN A 181 14.28 9.26 7.80
C GLN A 181 15.62 9.65 7.16
N LEU A 182 16.14 8.85 6.23
CA LEU A 182 17.38 9.17 5.51
C LEU A 182 17.26 10.42 4.65
N ILE A 183 16.12 10.62 3.99
CA ILE A 183 15.89 11.77 3.10
C ILE A 183 15.44 13.01 3.89
N TRP A 184 14.53 12.83 4.84
CA TRP A 184 13.77 13.93 5.43
C TRP A 184 13.96 14.11 6.94
N GLY A 185 14.87 13.36 7.57
CA GLY A 185 15.05 13.34 9.03
C GLY A 185 15.19 14.72 9.66
N ASP A 186 16.05 15.58 9.10
CA ASP A 186 16.29 16.93 9.61
C ASP A 186 15.03 17.83 9.50
N GLN A 187 14.30 17.74 8.38
CA GLN A 187 13.10 18.53 8.16
C GLN A 187 11.96 18.11 9.09
N ILE A 188 11.76 16.81 9.27
CA ILE A 188 10.74 16.27 10.17
C ILE A 188 11.03 16.72 11.60
N GLN A 189 12.30 16.65 12.05
CA GLN A 189 12.69 17.14 13.37
C GLN A 189 12.40 18.63 13.57
N GLN A 190 12.68 19.47 12.56
CA GLN A 190 12.37 20.91 12.62
C GLN A 190 10.86 21.17 12.69
N LEU A 191 10.06 20.43 11.93
CA LEU A 191 8.60 20.53 11.94
C LEU A 191 8.02 20.13 13.31
N THR A 192 8.52 19.03 13.90
CA THR A 192 8.09 18.60 15.24
C THR A 192 8.46 19.62 16.31
N LYS A 193 9.68 20.20 16.26
CA LYS A 193 10.09 21.24 17.22
C LYS A 193 9.19 22.48 17.14
N LYS A 194 8.86 22.94 15.92
CA LYS A 194 7.94 24.07 15.73
C LYS A 194 6.56 23.77 16.33
N GLU A 195 6.01 22.58 16.11
CA GLU A 195 4.71 22.20 16.67
C GLU A 195 4.68 22.16 18.20
N VAL A 196 5.74 21.66 18.84
CA VAL A 196 5.85 21.65 20.31
C VAL A 196 5.89 23.07 20.88
N ILE A 197 6.63 23.98 20.23
CA ILE A 197 6.71 25.40 20.65
C ILE A 197 5.34 26.09 20.58
N TRP A 198 4.51 25.75 19.59
CA TRP A 198 3.14 26.29 19.50
C TRP A 198 2.18 25.70 20.55
N ILE A 199 2.43 24.48 21.05
CA ILE A 199 1.58 23.83 22.06
C ILE A 199 1.98 24.26 23.48
N CYS A 200 3.25 24.56 23.71
CA CYS A 200 3.77 25.09 24.96
C CYS A 200 4.42 26.46 24.72
N PRO A 201 3.64 27.56 24.63
CA PRO A 201 4.24 28.88 24.65
C PRO A 201 4.99 29.02 25.99
N MET A 202 6.30 29.32 25.92
CA MET A 202 7.06 29.56 27.15
C MET A 202 6.45 30.74 27.91
N PRO A 203 6.36 30.65 29.25
CA PRO A 203 5.73 31.67 30.09
C PRO A 203 6.46 33.01 30.04
#